data_AF-A0A966PXJ2-F1
#
_entry.id   AF-A0A966PXJ2-F1
#
_cell.length_a   1.000
_cell.length_b   1.000
_cell.length_c   1.000
_cell.angle_alpha   90.00
_cell.angle_beta   90.00
_cell.angle_gamma   90.00
#
_symmetry.space_group_name_H-M   'P 1'
#
loop_
_entity.id
_entity.type
_entity.pdbx_description
1 polymer ?
#
loop_
_entity_poly.entity_id
_entity_poly.type
_entity_poly.pdbx_seq_one_letter_code
_entity_poly.pdbx_strand_id
1 'polypeptide(L)'
;MDILTIVLGIFTLSFAIAYVSSVIRIKKMTEAFAKVLISQAQLEVAYDNYIQARNTADGADIHTQNFIKFLSDSRDWAFQYIEDVQGGIKKFMDEVQPQIDYYNKYGIVVEGMIPPHDFALKKISKEINELKRFLPEEVND
;
A
#
# COMPACT_ATOMS: atom_id res chain seq x y z
N MET A 1 -55.74 77.31 10.70
CA MET A 1 -55.74 75.99 10.03
C MET A 1 -54.50 75.80 9.16
N ASP A 2 -53.95 76.87 8.56
CA ASP A 2 -52.88 76.78 7.56
C ASP A 2 -51.48 76.42 8.09
N ILE A 3 -51.14 76.81 9.33
CA ILE A 3 -49.83 76.46 9.92
C ILE A 3 -49.75 74.95 10.25
N LEU A 4 -50.86 74.37 10.72
CA LEU A 4 -50.93 72.96 11.09
C LEU A 4 -50.75 72.04 9.87
N THR A 5 -51.33 72.40 8.72
CA THR A 5 -51.22 71.64 7.48
C THR A 5 -49.80 71.68 6.91
N ILE A 6 -49.11 72.82 7.01
CA ILE A 6 -47.70 72.96 6.59
C ILE A 6 -46.79 72.07 7.45
N VAL A 7 -46.97 72.08 8.78
CA VAL A 7 -46.16 71.25 9.69
C VAL A 7 -46.38 69.76 9.42
N LEU A 8 -47.63 69.32 9.23
CA LEU A 8 -47.96 67.95 8.86
C LEU A 8 -47.32 67.54 7.52
N GLY A 9 -47.32 68.42 6.52
CA GLY A 9 -46.72 68.15 5.21
C GLY A 9 -45.20 67.94 5.27
N ILE A 10 -44.48 68.70 6.11
CA ILE A 10 -43.04 68.52 6.30
C ILE A 10 -42.75 67.18 7.02
N PHE A 11 -43.60 66.83 7.98
CA PHE A 11 -43.45 65.58 8.73
C PHE A 11 -43.68 64.35 7.85
N THR A 12 -44.70 64.37 6.99
CA THR A 12 -44.98 63.26 6.05
C THR A 12 -43.88 63.12 5.01
N LEU A 13 -43.35 64.24 4.48
CA LEU A 13 -42.24 64.20 3.54
C LEU A 13 -40.97 63.61 4.17
N SER A 14 -40.66 64.00 5.41
CA SER A 14 -39.50 63.46 6.15
C SER A 14 -39.66 61.96 6.39
N PHE A 15 -40.87 61.51 6.74
CA PHE A 15 -41.16 60.09 6.91
C PHE A 15 -41.05 59.31 5.59
N ALA A 16 -41.50 59.88 4.47
CA ALA A 16 -41.39 59.26 3.15
C ALA A 16 -39.92 59.06 2.74
N ILE A 17 -39.06 60.07 2.95
CA ILE A 17 -37.62 59.98 2.65
C ILE A 17 -36.95 58.91 3.54
N ALA A 18 -37.26 58.90 4.84
CA ALA A 18 -36.72 57.90 5.76
C ALA A 18 -37.16 56.47 5.39
N TYR A 19 -38.41 56.30 4.96
CA TYR A 19 -38.94 55.02 4.50
C TYR A 19 -38.20 54.53 3.25
N VAL A 20 -38.05 55.39 2.23
CA VAL A 20 -37.34 55.04 0.98
C VAL A 20 -35.88 54.68 1.27
N SER A 21 -35.19 55.47 2.10
CA SER A 21 -33.82 55.19 2.52
C SER A 21 -33.69 53.83 3.22
N SER A 22 -34.63 53.51 4.11
CA SER A 22 -34.66 52.22 4.83
C SER A 22 -34.89 51.05 3.88
N VAL A 23 -35.80 51.19 2.90
CA VAL A 23 -36.05 50.14 1.89
C VAL A 23 -34.80 49.89 1.04
N ILE A 24 -34.10 50.94 0.59
CA ILE A 24 -32.85 50.79 -0.17
C ILE A 24 -31.78 50.08 0.66
N ARG A 25 -31.66 50.44 1.95
CA ARG A 25 -30.69 49.81 2.86
C ARG A 25 -30.99 48.34 3.10
N ILE A 26 -32.26 47.98 3.29
CA ILE A 26 -32.69 46.58 3.47
C ILE A 26 -32.37 45.77 2.21
N LYS A 27 -32.66 46.27 1.01
CA LYS A 27 -32.33 45.57 -0.24
C LYS A 27 -30.83 45.28 -0.37
N LYS A 28 -29.99 46.28 -0.12
CA LYS A 28 -28.51 46.11 -0.14
C LYS A 28 -28.04 45.09 0.91
N MET A 29 -28.63 45.11 2.10
CA MET A 29 -28.32 44.16 3.16
C MET A 29 -28.74 42.73 2.78
N THR A 30 -29.92 42.55 2.19
CA THR A 30 -30.40 41.25 1.71
C THR A 30 -29.50 40.69 0.62
N GLU A 31 -29.06 41.51 -0.34
CA GLU A 31 -28.11 41.09 -1.38
C GLU A 31 -26.75 40.69 -0.80
N ALA A 32 -26.23 41.47 0.16
CA ALA A 32 -24.98 41.14 0.84
C ALA A 32 -25.09 39.83 1.63
N PHE A 33 -26.22 39.62 2.32
CA PHE A 33 -26.49 38.40 3.07
C PHE A 33 -26.61 37.18 2.16
N ALA A 34 -27.31 37.31 1.03
CA ALA A 34 -27.42 36.24 0.03
C ALA A 34 -26.04 35.85 -0.52
N LYS A 35 -25.17 36.82 -0.82
CA LYS A 35 -23.79 36.54 -1.25
C LYS A 35 -22.99 35.79 -0.19
N VAL A 36 -23.11 36.18 1.08
CA VAL A 36 -22.43 35.49 2.18
C VAL A 36 -22.91 34.05 2.30
N LEU A 37 -24.22 33.80 2.27
CA LEU A 37 -24.77 32.44 2.34
C LEU A 37 -24.28 31.56 1.17
N ILE A 38 -24.30 32.10 -0.05
CA ILE A 38 -23.81 31.37 -1.23
C ILE A 38 -22.33 31.06 -1.08
N SER A 39 -21.52 32.02 -0.61
CA SER A 39 -20.08 31.80 -0.43
C SER A 39 -19.77 30.73 0.63
N GLN A 40 -20.56 30.67 1.71
CA GLN A 40 -20.42 29.64 2.73
C GLN A 40 -20.79 28.26 2.18
N ALA A 41 -21.91 28.15 1.48
CA ALA A 41 -22.32 26.90 0.85
C ALA A 41 -21.29 26.41 -0.19
N GLN A 42 -20.74 27.33 -0.99
CA GLN A 42 -19.69 27.00 -1.96
C GLN A 42 -18.39 26.55 -1.27
N LEU A 43 -18.02 27.17 -0.15
CA LEU A 43 -16.82 26.81 0.60
C LEU A 43 -16.95 25.42 1.23
N GLU A 44 -18.12 25.09 1.77
CA GLU A 44 -18.42 23.77 2.33
C GLU A 44 -18.31 22.68 1.24
N VAL A 45 -18.94 22.89 0.08
CA VAL A 45 -18.83 21.96 -1.06
C VAL A 45 -17.40 21.85 -1.57
N ALA A 46 -16.65 22.96 -1.64
CA ALA A 46 -15.25 22.93 -2.06
C ALA A 46 -14.37 22.17 -1.06
N TYR A 47 -14.63 22.31 0.24
CA TYR A 47 -13.93 21.59 1.28
C TYR A 47 -14.21 20.08 1.22
N ASP A 48 -15.48 19.69 1.07
CA ASP A 48 -15.86 18.28 0.94
C ASP A 48 -15.22 17.62 -0.29
N ASN A 49 -15.23 18.32 -1.43
CA ASN A 49 -14.56 17.85 -2.65
C ASN A 49 -13.04 17.71 -2.45
N TYR A 50 -12.40 18.64 -1.74
CA TYR A 50 -10.98 18.58 -1.41
C TYR A 50 -10.66 17.36 -0.53
N ILE A 51 -11.45 17.10 0.51
CA ILE A 51 -11.25 15.95 1.40
C ILE A 51 -11.44 14.63 0.64
N GLN A 52 -12.46 14.51 -0.21
CA GLN A 52 -12.67 13.32 -1.04
C GLN A 52 -11.54 13.08 -2.03
N ALA A 53 -11.06 14.13 -2.72
CA ALA A 53 -9.95 14.01 -3.65
C ALA A 53 -8.65 13.61 -2.93
N ARG A 54 -8.37 14.19 -1.76
CA ARG A 54 -7.21 13.86 -0.94
C ARG A 54 -7.25 12.42 -0.44
N ASN A 55 -8.38 11.96 0.10
CA ASN A 55 -8.52 10.58 0.59
C ASN A 55 -8.33 9.55 -0.53
N THR A 56 -8.76 9.89 -1.76
CA THR A 56 -8.58 9.02 -2.93
C THR A 56 -7.11 8.96 -3.36
N ALA A 57 -6.40 10.09 -3.34
CA ALA A 57 -4.98 10.17 -3.65
C ALA A 57 -4.11 9.44 -2.61
N ASP A 58 -4.34 9.71 -1.32
CA ASP A 58 -3.63 9.05 -0.21
C ASP A 58 -3.92 7.54 -0.20
N GLY A 59 -5.15 7.11 -0.47
CA GLY A 59 -5.51 5.70 -0.57
C GLY A 59 -4.79 4.96 -1.70
N ALA A 60 -4.70 5.57 -2.88
CA ALA A 60 -4.00 4.97 -4.03
C ALA A 60 -2.49 4.80 -3.78
N ASP A 61 -1.85 5.77 -3.12
CA ASP A 61 -0.44 5.72 -2.74
C ASP A 61 -0.19 4.62 -1.68
N ILE A 62 -1.05 4.53 -0.65
CA ILE A 62 -0.97 3.50 0.39
C ILE A 62 -1.09 2.09 -0.20
N HIS A 63 -2.05 1.85 -1.11
CA HIS A 63 -2.19 0.54 -1.76
C HIS A 63 -0.96 0.16 -2.59
N THR A 64 -0.39 1.12 -3.31
CA THR A 64 0.82 0.90 -4.11
C THR A 64 2.02 0.58 -3.22
N GLN A 65 2.23 1.35 -2.14
CA GLN A 65 3.30 1.10 -1.19
C GLN A 65 3.14 -0.25 -0.49
N ASN A 66 1.92 -0.61 -0.08
CA ASN A 66 1.64 -1.91 0.53
C ASN A 66 1.91 -3.07 -0.43
N PHE A 67 1.58 -2.91 -1.71
CA PHE A 67 1.90 -3.93 -2.73
C PHE A 67 3.40 -4.07 -2.96
N ILE A 68 4.15 -2.95 -3.05
CA ILE A 68 5.61 -2.99 -3.17
C ILE A 68 6.24 -3.65 -1.95
N LYS A 69 5.76 -3.33 -0.75
CA LYS A 69 6.20 -3.97 0.49
C LYS A 69 5.93 -5.47 0.45
N PHE A 70 4.71 -5.88 0.09
CA PHE A 70 4.36 -7.29 -0.05
C PHE A 70 5.30 -8.02 -1.02
N LEU A 71 5.64 -7.43 -2.17
CA LEU A 71 6.59 -8.02 -3.11
C LEU A 71 8.00 -8.13 -2.52
N SER A 72 8.48 -7.10 -1.80
CA SER A 72 9.78 -7.15 -1.14
C SER A 72 9.82 -8.24 -0.07
N ASP A 73 8.83 -8.28 0.82
CA ASP A 73 8.74 -9.26 1.91
C ASP A 73 8.64 -10.69 1.34
N SER A 74 7.85 -10.89 0.27
CA SER A 74 7.72 -12.20 -0.39
C SER A 74 9.03 -12.64 -1.06
N ARG A 75 9.76 -11.70 -1.67
CA ARG A 75 11.07 -11.97 -2.27
C ARG A 75 12.09 -12.37 -1.21
N ASP A 76 12.18 -11.60 -0.13
CA ASP A 76 13.15 -11.85 0.94
C ASP A 76 12.85 -13.18 1.64
N TRP A 77 11.57 -13.51 1.85
CA TRP A 77 11.16 -14.82 2.34
C TRP A 77 11.53 -15.96 1.38
N ALA A 78 11.34 -15.77 0.07
CA ALA A 78 11.70 -16.78 -0.93
C ALA A 78 13.23 -17.03 -0.94
N PHE A 79 14.05 -15.98 -0.83
CA PHE A 79 15.50 -16.14 -0.72
C PHE A 79 15.89 -16.87 0.56
N GLN A 80 15.33 -16.50 1.72
CA GLN A 80 15.60 -17.21 2.97
C GLN A 80 15.23 -18.70 2.87
N TYR A 81 14.06 -19.01 2.29
CA TYR A 81 13.64 -20.39 2.08
C TYR A 81 14.63 -21.16 1.19
N ILE A 82 15.10 -20.54 0.10
CA ILE A 82 16.10 -21.14 -0.80
C ILE A 82 17.41 -21.39 -0.03
N GLU A 83 17.90 -20.40 0.73
CA GLU A 83 19.12 -20.51 1.52
C GLU A 83 19.03 -21.60 2.59
N ASP A 84 17.90 -21.68 3.31
CA ASP A 84 17.67 -22.70 4.33
C ASP A 84 17.66 -24.11 3.73
N VAL A 85 16.99 -24.28 2.58
CA VAL A 85 16.95 -25.56 1.86
C VAL A 85 18.33 -25.93 1.32
N GLN A 86 19.02 -24.99 0.67
CA GLN A 86 20.37 -25.22 0.15
C GLN A 86 21.38 -25.51 1.27
N GLY A 87 21.29 -24.80 2.39
CA GLY A 87 22.11 -25.06 3.58
C GLY A 87 21.84 -26.44 4.19
N GLY A 88 20.57 -26.87 4.25
CA GLY A 88 20.19 -28.21 4.68
C GLY A 88 20.72 -29.31 3.76
N ILE A 89 20.58 -29.14 2.45
CA ILE A 89 21.14 -30.07 1.45
C ILE A 89 22.66 -30.10 1.57
N LYS A 90 23.32 -28.94 1.68
CA LYS A 90 24.78 -28.88 1.80
C LYS A 90 25.27 -29.63 3.02
N LYS A 91 24.66 -29.40 4.19
CA LYS A 91 25.01 -30.12 5.42
C LYS A 91 24.82 -31.64 5.27
N PHE A 92 23.72 -32.08 4.66
CA PHE A 92 23.50 -33.49 4.37
C PHE A 92 24.59 -34.06 3.44
N MET A 93 24.99 -33.32 2.41
CA MET A 93 26.06 -33.70 1.49
C MET A 93 27.42 -33.79 2.22
N ASP A 94 27.77 -32.80 3.04
CA ASP A 94 29.01 -32.78 3.81
C ASP A 94 29.11 -34.00 4.74
N GLU A 95 27.99 -34.44 5.30
CA GLU A 95 27.93 -35.59 6.20
C GLU A 95 27.86 -36.93 5.48
N VAL A 96 27.18 -37.06 4.34
CA VAL A 96 26.85 -38.35 3.68
C VAL A 96 27.69 -38.65 2.44
N GLN A 97 28.17 -37.61 1.73
CA GLN A 97 28.99 -37.78 0.53
C GLN A 97 30.27 -38.58 0.79
N PRO A 98 31.02 -38.38 1.89
CA PRO A 98 32.25 -39.15 2.13
C PRO A 98 32.02 -40.66 2.26
N GLN A 99 30.91 -41.09 2.87
CA GLN A 99 30.57 -42.51 2.99
C GLN A 99 30.16 -43.10 1.65
N ILE A 100 29.45 -42.30 0.83
CA ILE A 100 29.06 -42.70 -0.52
C ILE A 100 30.28 -42.78 -1.44
N ASP A 101 31.22 -41.86 -1.34
CA ASP A 101 32.48 -41.90 -2.08
C ASP A 101 33.34 -43.10 -1.67
N TYR A 102 33.37 -43.41 -0.37
CA TYR A 102 34.02 -44.62 0.13
C TYR A 102 33.36 -45.89 -0.43
N TYR A 103 32.03 -45.98 -0.41
CA TYR A 103 31.28 -47.08 -1.01
C TYR A 103 31.52 -47.17 -2.53
N ASN A 104 31.50 -46.06 -3.25
CA ASN A 104 31.76 -46.06 -4.70
C ASN A 104 33.18 -46.53 -5.04
N LYS A 105 34.16 -46.20 -4.19
CA LYS A 105 35.56 -46.56 -4.41
C LYS A 105 35.90 -48.00 -4.03
N TYR A 106 35.32 -48.51 -2.93
CA TYR A 106 35.70 -49.81 -2.35
C TYR A 106 34.55 -50.82 -2.26
N GLY A 107 33.31 -50.41 -2.49
CA GLY A 107 32.12 -51.27 -2.49
C GLY A 107 32.03 -52.17 -3.73
N ILE A 108 32.71 -51.82 -4.83
CA ILE A 108 32.79 -52.63 -6.07
C ILE A 108 33.34 -54.04 -5.78
N VAL A 109 34.21 -54.19 -4.78
CA VAL A 109 34.83 -55.48 -4.42
C VAL A 109 33.84 -56.45 -3.75
N VAL A 110 32.67 -55.94 -3.31
CA VAL A 110 31.56 -56.70 -2.70
C VAL A 110 30.23 -56.50 -3.45
N GLU A 111 30.27 -55.85 -4.63
CA GLU A 111 29.10 -55.58 -5.47
C GLU A 111 28.48 -56.90 -5.94
N GLY A 112 27.19 -57.10 -5.63
CA GLY A 112 26.48 -58.36 -5.85
C GLY A 112 26.70 -59.47 -4.80
N MET A 113 27.63 -59.31 -3.83
CA MET A 113 27.93 -60.34 -2.82
C MET A 113 27.10 -60.22 -1.54
N ILE A 114 26.55 -59.03 -1.21
CA ILE A 114 25.72 -58.81 -0.01
C ILE A 114 24.39 -58.11 -0.35
N PRO A 115 23.42 -58.82 -0.94
CA PRO A 115 22.04 -58.34 -1.04
C PRO A 115 21.41 -58.26 0.37
N PRO A 116 20.55 -57.26 0.68
CA PRO A 116 19.98 -56.24 -0.21
C PRO A 116 20.69 -54.87 -0.15
N HIS A 117 21.71 -54.72 0.69
CA HIS A 117 22.33 -53.43 1.01
C HIS A 117 23.02 -52.78 -0.19
N ASP A 118 23.63 -53.59 -1.05
CA ASP A 118 24.34 -53.11 -2.24
C ASP A 118 23.43 -52.39 -3.26
N PHE A 119 22.24 -52.95 -3.52
CA PHE A 119 21.25 -52.32 -4.40
C PHE A 119 20.76 -50.98 -3.85
N ALA A 120 20.51 -50.91 -2.55
CA ALA A 120 20.03 -49.69 -1.89
C ALA A 120 21.10 -48.58 -1.93
N LEU A 121 22.36 -48.91 -1.62
CA LEU A 121 23.46 -47.94 -1.62
C LEU A 121 23.78 -47.39 -3.01
N LYS A 122 23.74 -48.25 -4.04
CA LYS A 122 23.89 -47.82 -5.44
C LYS A 122 22.80 -46.85 -5.87
N LYS A 123 21.54 -47.12 -5.48
CA LYS A 123 20.42 -46.21 -5.73
C LYS A 123 20.62 -44.88 -4.98
N ILE A 124 20.95 -44.93 -3.69
CA ILE A 124 21.22 -43.74 -2.87
C ILE A 124 22.34 -42.89 -3.48
N SER A 125 23.44 -43.49 -3.92
CA SER A 125 24.55 -42.77 -4.57
C SER A 125 24.10 -42.02 -5.82
N LYS A 126 23.24 -42.63 -6.64
CA LYS A 126 22.69 -41.97 -7.83
C LYS A 126 21.85 -40.75 -7.45
N GLU A 127 20.90 -40.91 -6.54
CA GLU A 127 19.98 -39.83 -6.13
C GLU A 127 20.74 -38.67 -5.45
N ILE A 128 21.80 -38.95 -4.69
CA ILE A 128 22.67 -37.94 -4.07
C ILE A 128 23.37 -37.07 -5.13
N ASN A 129 23.81 -37.65 -6.24
CA ASN A 129 24.38 -36.89 -7.34
C ASN A 129 23.36 -35.97 -8.03
N GLU A 130 22.07 -36.33 -8.01
CA GLU A 130 20.99 -35.46 -8.49
C GLU A 130 20.73 -34.31 -7.50
N LEU A 131 20.73 -34.58 -6.20
CA LEU A 131 20.60 -33.56 -5.14
C LEU A 131 21.71 -32.50 -5.21
N LYS A 132 22.93 -32.89 -5.57
CA LYS A 132 24.06 -31.96 -5.72
C LYS A 132 23.81 -30.85 -6.74
N ARG A 133 22.91 -31.06 -7.72
CA ARG A 133 22.57 -30.05 -8.75
C ARG A 133 21.78 -28.85 -8.22
N PHE A 134 21.16 -28.97 -7.05
CA PHE A 134 20.38 -27.89 -6.43
C PHE A 134 21.23 -26.96 -5.55
N LEU A 135 22.48 -27.35 -5.30
CA LEU A 135 23.45 -26.51 -4.61
C LEU A 135 24.03 -25.47 -5.58
N PRO A 136 24.36 -24.27 -5.10
CA PRO A 136 25.05 -23.28 -5.90
C PRO A 136 26.43 -23.80 -6.34
N GLU A 137 26.91 -23.36 -7.51
CA GLU A 137 28.27 -23.65 -7.95
C GLU A 137 29.27 -23.04 -6.96
N GLU A 138 30.24 -23.82 -6.49
CA GLU A 138 31.32 -23.27 -5.68
C GLU A 138 32.18 -22.36 -6.55
N VAL A 139 31.96 -21.06 -6.43
CA VAL A 139 32.84 -20.05 -7.00
C VAL A 139 34.11 -20.10 -6.17
N ASN A 140 35.14 -20.77 -6.72
CA ASN A 140 36.48 -20.71 -6.15
C ASN A 140 37.04 -19.30 -6.42
N ASP A 141 37.12 -18.47 -5.39
CA ASP A 141 37.94 -17.26 -5.36
C ASP A 141 39.44 -17.61 -5.35
#